data_AF-A0AA41RUS4-F1
#
_entry.id   AF-A0AA41RUS4-F1
#
_cell.length_a   1.000
_cell.length_b   1.000
_cell.length_c   1.000
_cell.angle_alpha   90.00
_cell.angle_beta   90.00
_cell.angle_gamma   90.00
#
_symmetry.space_group_name_H-M   'P 1'
#
loop_
_entity.id
_entity.type
_entity.pdbx_description
1 polymer ?
#
loop_
_entity_poly.entity_id
_entity_poly.type
_entity_poly.pdbx_seq_one_letter_code
_entity_poly.pdbx_strand_id
1 'polypeptide(L)'
;MSYGTLVVLVTDIILFSIYTIISDKINDLEKQRVSLEEREQNLKKADKDEFREQRMLSMYASVTNIIPNMDVGTKISGHIVEREKKTVEMFEFETTNSSSIEMCNNLWKKINS
;
A
#
# COMPACT_ATOMS: atom_id res chain seq x y z
N MET A 1 -24.67 -64.03 4.48
CA MET A 1 -24.64 -62.85 3.58
C MET A 1 -24.26 -63.33 2.19
N SER A 2 -24.97 -62.87 1.15
CA SER A 2 -24.61 -63.20 -0.24
C SER A 2 -23.40 -62.38 -0.69
N TYR A 3 -22.57 -62.94 -1.57
CA TYR A 3 -21.44 -62.25 -2.18
C TYR A 3 -21.87 -60.90 -2.80
N GLY A 4 -23.06 -60.84 -3.40
CA GLY A 4 -23.62 -59.59 -3.95
C GLY A 4 -23.83 -58.49 -2.91
N THR A 5 -24.24 -58.83 -1.68
CA THR A 5 -24.42 -57.85 -0.61
C THR A 5 -23.09 -57.27 -0.13
N LEU A 6 -22.03 -58.11 -0.08
CA LEU A 6 -20.70 -57.68 0.32
C LEU A 6 -20.08 -56.73 -0.73
N VAL A 7 -20.26 -57.03 -2.02
CA VAL A 7 -19.78 -56.18 -3.11
C VAL A 7 -20.42 -54.79 -3.06
N VAL A 8 -21.73 -54.71 -2.87
CA VAL A 8 -22.45 -53.42 -2.78
C VAL A 8 -21.97 -52.59 -1.59
N LEU A 9 -21.81 -53.19 -0.42
CA LEU A 9 -21.31 -52.49 0.77
C LEU A 9 -19.89 -51.94 0.57
N VAL A 10 -19.00 -52.72 -0.06
CA VAL A 10 -17.64 -52.29 -0.35
C VAL A 10 -17.63 -51.13 -1.36
N THR A 11 -18.45 -51.19 -2.41
CA THR A 11 -18.55 -50.08 -3.38
C THR A 11 -19.11 -48.82 -2.75
N ASP A 12 -20.09 -48.91 -1.86
CA ASP A 12 -20.68 -47.76 -1.18
C ASP A 12 -19.68 -47.09 -0.23
N ILE A 13 -18.88 -47.87 0.50
CA ILE A 13 -17.81 -47.35 1.37
C ILE A 13 -16.74 -46.62 0.55
N ILE A 14 -16.31 -47.22 -0.56
CA ILE A 14 -15.30 -46.61 -1.44
C ILE A 14 -15.85 -45.31 -2.05
N LEU A 15 -17.09 -45.33 -2.53
CA LEU A 15 -17.75 -44.16 -3.11
C LEU A 15 -17.85 -43.02 -2.09
N PHE A 16 -18.27 -43.32 -0.86
CA PHE A 16 -18.35 -42.35 0.22
C PHE A 16 -16.98 -41.76 0.57
N SER A 17 -15.94 -42.60 0.66
CA SER A 17 -14.58 -42.13 0.94
C SER A 17 -14.05 -41.19 -0.14
N ILE A 18 -14.24 -41.54 -1.43
CA ILE A 18 -13.84 -40.70 -2.57
C ILE A 18 -14.62 -39.39 -2.54
N TYR A 19 -15.94 -39.44 -2.30
CA TYR A 19 -16.77 -38.25 -2.21
C TYR A 19 -16.26 -37.27 -1.14
N THR A 20 -15.95 -37.77 0.06
CA THR A 20 -15.43 -36.93 1.15
C THR A 20 -14.10 -36.27 0.78
N ILE A 21 -13.15 -37.03 0.19
CA ILE A 21 -11.85 -36.49 -0.23
C ILE A 21 -12.03 -35.39 -1.28
N ILE A 22 -12.90 -35.60 -2.26
CA ILE A 22 -13.18 -34.60 -3.30
C ILE A 22 -13.84 -33.36 -2.69
N SER A 23 -14.84 -33.56 -1.81
CA SER A 23 -15.55 -32.48 -1.14
C SER A 23 -14.60 -31.61 -0.30
N ASP A 24 -13.71 -32.23 0.47
CA ASP A 24 -12.72 -31.52 1.27
C ASP A 24 -11.75 -30.73 0.39
N LYS A 25 -11.33 -31.32 -0.75
CA LYS A 25 -10.44 -30.62 -1.67
C LYS A 25 -11.12 -29.43 -2.36
N ILE A 26 -12.39 -29.56 -2.73
CA ILE A 26 -13.18 -28.45 -3.28
C ILE A 26 -13.28 -27.33 -2.25
N ASN A 27 -13.59 -27.65 -1.00
CA ASN A 27 -13.70 -26.67 0.07
C ASN A 27 -12.36 -25.94 0.35
N ASP A 28 -11.24 -26.67 0.35
CA ASP A 28 -9.90 -26.09 0.47
C ASP A 28 -9.60 -25.11 -0.69
N LEU A 29 -9.91 -25.51 -1.92
CA LEU A 29 -9.74 -24.64 -3.09
C LEU A 29 -10.64 -23.41 -3.04
N GLU A 30 -11.88 -23.55 -2.56
CA GLU A 30 -12.81 -22.43 -2.40
C GLU A 30 -12.27 -21.41 -1.38
N LYS A 31 -11.74 -21.89 -0.25
CA LYS A 31 -11.08 -21.02 0.75
C LYS A 31 -9.87 -20.30 0.18
N GLN A 32 -9.05 -21.00 -0.60
CA GLN A 32 -7.90 -20.38 -1.28
C GLN A 32 -8.35 -19.32 -2.29
N ARG A 33 -9.41 -19.58 -3.07
CA ARG A 33 -9.98 -18.61 -4.01
C ARG A 33 -10.40 -17.33 -3.29
N VAL A 34 -11.17 -17.44 -2.21
CA VAL A 34 -11.62 -16.29 -1.42
C VAL A 34 -10.42 -15.50 -0.87
N SER A 35 -9.41 -16.18 -0.33
CA SER A 35 -8.19 -15.52 0.17
C SER A 35 -7.42 -14.78 -0.92
N LEU A 36 -7.36 -15.34 -2.13
CA LEU A 36 -6.71 -14.68 -3.28
C LEU A 36 -7.50 -13.46 -3.75
N GLU A 37 -8.83 -13.55 -3.82
CA GLU A 37 -9.70 -12.42 -4.18
C GLU A 37 -9.56 -11.25 -3.19
N GLU A 38 -9.55 -11.54 -1.88
CA GLU A 38 -9.29 -10.52 -0.85
C GLU A 38 -7.91 -9.87 -1.01
N ARG A 39 -6.88 -10.68 -1.26
CA ARG A 39 -5.52 -10.18 -1.49
C ARG A 39 -5.47 -9.27 -2.72
N GLU A 40 -6.11 -9.65 -3.82
CA GLU A 40 -6.16 -8.85 -5.04
C GLU A 40 -6.85 -7.50 -4.80
N GLN A 41 -7.96 -7.48 -4.06
CA GLN A 41 -8.65 -6.24 -3.70
C GLN A 41 -7.78 -5.33 -2.84
N ASN A 42 -7.06 -5.89 -1.86
CA ASN A 42 -6.15 -5.14 -1.01
C ASN A 42 -4.99 -4.52 -1.81
N LEU A 43 -4.43 -5.26 -2.77
CA LEU A 43 -3.40 -4.73 -3.67
C LEU A 43 -3.94 -3.59 -4.54
N LYS A 44 -5.11 -3.76 -5.16
CA LYS A 44 -5.74 -2.69 -5.95
C LYS A 44 -5.99 -1.42 -5.13
N LYS A 45 -6.34 -1.58 -3.85
CA LYS A 45 -6.52 -0.44 -2.94
C LYS A 45 -5.17 0.22 -2.62
N ALA A 46 -4.14 -0.56 -2.30
CA ALA A 46 -2.80 -0.06 -2.01
C ALA A 46 -2.23 0.72 -3.22
N ASP A 47 -2.33 0.18 -4.43
CA ASP A 47 -1.87 0.85 -5.65
C ASP A 47 -2.59 2.19 -5.87
N LYS A 48 -3.90 2.22 -5.60
CA LYS A 48 -4.70 3.44 -5.72
C LYS A 48 -4.29 4.49 -4.69
N ASP A 49 -4.01 4.07 -3.47
CA ASP A 49 -3.62 4.96 -2.39
C ASP A 49 -2.19 5.49 -2.62
N GLU A 50 -1.25 4.64 -3.06
CA GLU A 50 0.09 5.06 -3.48
C GLU A 50 0.02 6.08 -4.64
N PHE A 51 -0.80 5.81 -5.66
CA PHE A 51 -0.98 6.74 -6.78
C PHE A 51 -1.55 8.09 -6.32
N ARG A 52 -2.45 8.09 -5.32
CA ARG A 52 -3.00 9.33 -4.72
C ARG A 52 -1.93 10.10 -3.96
N GLU A 53 -1.11 9.42 -3.17
CA GLU A 53 0.00 10.03 -2.43
C GLU A 53 1.01 10.65 -3.39
N GLN A 54 1.41 9.93 -4.44
CA GLN A 54 2.31 10.45 -5.48
C GLN A 54 1.74 11.69 -6.17
N ARG A 55 0.44 11.69 -6.52
CA ARG A 55 -0.20 12.90 -7.09
C ARG A 55 -0.21 14.06 -6.11
N MET A 56 -0.48 13.81 -4.83
CA MET A 56 -0.49 14.85 -3.81
C MET A 56 0.90 15.47 -3.66
N LEU A 57 1.95 14.65 -3.59
CA LEU A 57 3.33 15.11 -3.53
C LEU A 57 3.71 15.89 -4.79
N SER A 58 3.33 15.40 -5.98
CA SER A 58 3.55 16.11 -7.24
C SER A 58 2.85 17.47 -7.26
N MET A 59 1.63 17.56 -6.73
CA MET A 59 0.90 18.82 -6.61
C MET A 59 1.66 19.79 -5.69
N TYR A 60 2.09 19.35 -4.50
CA TYR A 60 2.85 20.21 -3.59
C TYR A 60 4.18 20.68 -4.19
N ALA A 61 4.91 19.79 -4.87
CA ALA A 61 6.14 20.16 -5.57
C ALA A 61 5.88 21.18 -6.68
N SER A 62 4.75 21.09 -7.40
CA SER A 62 4.41 22.04 -8.47
C SER A 62 4.10 23.46 -7.96
N VAL A 63 3.57 23.58 -6.75
CA VAL A 63 3.20 24.87 -6.15
C VAL A 63 4.37 25.49 -5.41
N THR A 64 5.15 24.67 -4.70
CA THR A 64 6.21 25.17 -3.81
C THR A 64 7.60 25.15 -4.44
N ASN A 65 7.79 24.35 -5.49
CA ASN A 65 9.09 24.00 -6.05
C ASN A 65 10.09 23.49 -5.00
N ILE A 66 9.59 22.90 -3.91
CA ILE A 66 10.42 22.34 -2.85
C ILE A 66 10.75 20.88 -3.12
N ILE A 67 12.02 20.54 -2.95
CA ILE A 67 12.51 19.18 -2.78
C ILE A 67 12.93 19.03 -1.31
N PRO A 68 12.14 18.34 -0.48
CA PRO A 68 12.48 18.13 0.92
C PRO A 68 13.67 17.19 1.05
N ASN A 69 14.52 17.41 2.05
CA ASN A 69 15.53 16.43 2.41
C ASN A 69 14.88 15.31 3.23
N MET A 70 15.23 14.06 2.91
CA MET A 70 14.65 12.85 3.52
C MET A 70 15.44 12.37 4.73
N ASP A 71 16.50 13.08 5.12
CA ASP A 71 17.30 12.76 6.29
C ASP A 71 16.43 12.73 7.56
N VAL A 72 16.52 11.64 8.32
CA VAL A 72 15.81 11.45 9.59
C VAL A 72 16.55 12.21 10.68
N GLY A 73 16.42 13.55 10.65
CA GLY A 73 16.98 14.47 11.62
C GLY A 73 15.90 15.18 12.46
N THR A 74 16.33 15.98 13.43
CA THR A 74 15.46 16.88 14.22
C THR A 74 15.11 18.18 13.50
N LYS A 75 15.46 18.31 12.21
CA LYS A 75 15.37 19.55 11.46
C LYS A 75 14.61 19.34 10.16
N ILE A 76 13.80 20.32 9.81
CA ILE A 76 13.09 20.36 8.52
C ILE A 76 13.99 21.11 7.55
N SER A 77 14.48 20.41 6.52
CA SER A 77 15.39 20.99 5.53
C SER A 77 15.03 20.55 4.12
N GLY A 78 15.58 21.27 3.14
CA GLY A 78 15.37 20.97 1.73
C GLY A 78 15.84 22.08 0.82
N HIS A 79 15.49 21.96 -0.45
CA HIS A 79 15.86 22.88 -1.51
C HIS A 79 14.63 23.46 -2.20
N ILE A 80 14.62 24.77 -2.43
CA ILE A 80 13.66 25.45 -3.32
C ILE A 80 14.34 25.58 -4.68
N VAL A 81 13.72 25.03 -5.72
CA VAL A 81 14.26 24.98 -7.09
C VAL A 81 13.53 25.97 -7.98
N GLU A 82 14.19 27.06 -8.35
CA GLU A 82 13.59 28.01 -9.29
C GLU A 82 14.06 27.71 -10.72
N ARG A 83 13.17 27.11 -11.52
CA ARG A 83 13.50 26.64 -12.87
C ARG A 83 13.90 27.76 -13.82
N GLU A 84 13.28 28.94 -13.71
CA GLU A 84 13.52 30.07 -14.60
C GLU A 84 14.88 30.72 -14.33
N LYS A 85 15.23 30.90 -13.05
CA LYS A 85 16.48 31.52 -12.63
C LYS A 85 17.64 30.52 -12.51
N LYS A 86 17.36 29.21 -12.62
CA LYS A 86 18.31 28.10 -12.38
C LYS A 86 18.99 28.18 -11.02
N THR A 87 18.30 28.70 -10.02
CA THR A 87 18.78 28.84 -8.64
C THR A 87 18.25 27.71 -7.78
N VAL A 88 19.09 27.29 -6.84
CA VAL A 88 18.74 26.29 -5.82
C VAL A 88 19.05 26.92 -4.48
N GLU A 89 18.01 27.24 -3.71
CA GLU A 89 18.15 27.79 -2.37
C GLU A 89 17.91 26.70 -1.33
N MET A 90 18.81 26.59 -0.36
CA MET A 90 18.66 25.66 0.76
C MET A 90 17.92 26.32 1.92
N PHE A 91 17.00 25.58 2.54
CA PHE A 91 16.38 25.98 3.81
C PHE A 91 16.62 24.91 4.88
N GLU A 92 16.70 25.36 6.13
CA GLU A 92 16.83 24.52 7.30
C GLU A 92 16.13 25.20 8.48
N PHE A 93 15.29 24.44 9.18
CA PHE A 93 14.55 24.92 10.34
C PHE A 93 14.67 23.92 11.48
N GLU A 94 14.96 24.41 12.69
CA GLU A 94 14.99 23.59 13.89
C GLU A 94 13.57 23.38 14.43
N THR A 95 13.19 22.13 14.65
CA THR A 95 11.84 21.78 15.14
C THR A 95 11.64 22.10 16.63
N THR A 96 12.73 22.35 17.38
CA THR A 96 12.69 22.57 18.83
C THR A 96 12.46 24.02 19.24
N ASN A 97 12.78 24.98 18.37
CA ASN A 97 12.92 26.38 18.74
C ASN A 97 11.86 27.31 18.13
N SER A 98 11.10 26.84 17.13
CA SER A 98 10.17 27.70 16.37
C SER A 98 8.75 27.15 16.34
N SER A 99 7.77 28.05 16.40
CA SER A 99 6.36 27.69 16.22
C SER A 99 6.13 27.27 14.77
N SER A 100 5.35 26.20 14.54
CA SER A 100 5.03 25.70 13.19
C SER A 100 4.47 26.79 12.28
N ILE A 101 3.72 27.76 12.82
CA ILE A 101 3.16 28.89 12.07
C ILE A 101 4.25 29.83 11.57
N GLU A 102 5.22 30.14 12.42
CA GLU A 102 6.34 31.02 12.06
C GLU A 102 7.22 30.37 10.99
N MET A 103 7.49 29.08 11.14
CA MET A 103 8.22 28.29 10.15
C MET A 103 7.51 28.29 8.78
N CYS A 104 6.20 28.04 8.75
CA CYS A 104 5.40 28.10 7.53
C CYS A 104 5.42 29.49 6.88
N ASN A 105 5.24 30.55 7.66
CA ASN A 105 5.27 31.93 7.15
C ASN A 105 6.65 32.28 6.56
N ASN A 106 7.73 31.86 7.22
CA ASN A 106 9.09 32.07 6.74
C ASN A 106 9.37 31.27 5.46
N LEU A 107 8.87 30.04 5.36
CA LEU A 107 8.99 29.22 4.16
C LEU A 107 8.23 29.83 2.97
N TRP A 108 6.98 30.26 3.18
CA TRP A 108 6.19 30.93 2.14
C TRP A 108 6.81 32.23 1.64
N LYS A 109 7.43 33.01 2.54
CA LYS A 109 8.20 34.20 2.14
C LYS A 109 9.36 33.86 1.21
N LYS A 110 10.04 32.73 1.43
CA LYS A 110 11.13 32.27 0.56
C LYS A 110 10.63 31.79 -0.80
N ILE A 111 9.52 31.07 -0.85
CA ILE A 111 8.92 30.58 -2.10
C ILE A 111 8.48 31.75 -3.00
N ASN A 112 7.97 32.84 -2.41
CA ASN A 112 7.48 34.02 -3.14
C ASN A 112 8.54 35.12 -3.37
N SER A 113 9.81 34.85 -3.06
CA SER A 113 10.90 35.83 -3.19
C SER A 113 11.49 35.88 -4.59
#